data_AF-A0A178HZS8-F1
#
_entry.id   AF-A0A178HZS8-F1
#
_cell.length_a   1.000
_cell.length_b   1.000
_cell.length_c   1.000
_cell.angle_alpha   90.00
_cell.angle_beta   90.00
_cell.angle_gamma   90.00
#
_symmetry.space_group_name_H-M   'P 1'
#
loop_
_entity.id
_entity.type
_entity.pdbx_description
1 polymer ?
#
loop_
_entity_poly.entity_id
_entity_poly.type
_entity_poly.pdbx_seq_one_letter_code
_entity_poly.pdbx_strand_id
1 'polypeptide(L)'
;MRSHSAKVLSLILFSLAAPALAQAPGWHYSPLPGEGDRASLGCARHSTSTDFTCLAVRCEADFSVGVHIHDSRAGGGAGAWLMTADREDRTMMARAGEGPYGARFDDESGWLLDRLRHGTFIYLRHEDDSEAGFAYIDLAGSFRAIAEALYWCAPRAGADEQNTGPDVDAAEPNGEKQ
;
A
#
# COMPACT_ATOMS: atom_id res chain seq x y z
N MET A 1 39.62 -58.32 -0.02
CA MET A 1 38.13 -58.29 0.02
C MET A 1 37.69 -57.07 0.83
N ARG A 2 36.72 -56.33 0.29
CA ARG A 2 35.90 -55.26 0.89
C ARG A 2 36.46 -53.83 0.97
N SER A 3 36.14 -53.12 -0.12
CA SER A 3 35.83 -51.70 -0.21
C SER A 3 34.71 -51.31 0.76
N HIS A 4 34.82 -50.12 1.37
CA HIS A 4 33.68 -49.35 1.86
C HIS A 4 33.82 -47.89 1.43
N SER A 5 33.10 -47.58 0.34
CA SER A 5 32.73 -46.24 -0.09
C SER A 5 31.92 -45.53 1.02
N ALA A 6 32.42 -44.40 1.53
CA ALA A 6 31.61 -43.48 2.32
C ALA A 6 31.22 -42.30 1.42
N LYS A 7 29.94 -42.29 1.06
CA LYS A 7 29.27 -41.30 0.21
C LYS A 7 29.36 -39.92 0.85
N VAL A 8 29.95 -38.97 0.15
CA VAL A 8 29.86 -37.53 0.42
C VAL A 8 28.38 -37.14 0.29
N LEU A 9 27.74 -36.80 1.41
CA LEU A 9 26.39 -36.27 1.46
C LEU A 9 26.47 -34.75 1.26
N SER A 10 26.53 -34.30 0.01
CA SER A 10 26.40 -32.88 -0.32
C SER A 10 24.96 -32.44 -0.05
N LEU A 11 24.74 -31.75 1.07
CA LEU A 11 23.50 -31.06 1.38
C LEU A 11 23.41 -29.80 0.50
N ILE A 12 22.82 -29.91 -0.69
CA ILE A 12 22.53 -28.74 -1.54
C ILE A 12 21.30 -28.06 -0.94
N LEU A 13 21.55 -27.05 -0.11
CA LEU A 13 20.53 -26.13 0.40
C LEU A 13 20.13 -25.20 -0.77
N PHE A 14 19.14 -25.60 -1.56
CA PHE A 14 18.46 -24.70 -2.49
C PHE A 14 17.66 -23.69 -1.68
N SER A 15 18.34 -22.62 -1.23
CA SER A 15 17.69 -21.39 -0.80
C SER A 15 16.96 -20.84 -2.01
N LEU A 16 15.67 -21.16 -2.13
CA LEU A 16 14.73 -20.45 -2.99
C LEU A 16 14.66 -19.01 -2.46
N ALA A 17 15.62 -18.18 -2.88
CA ALA A 17 15.50 -16.74 -2.81
C ALA A 17 14.38 -16.36 -3.77
N ALA A 18 13.13 -16.50 -3.34
CA ALA A 18 12.05 -15.73 -3.92
C ALA A 18 12.54 -14.28 -3.86
N PRO A 19 12.48 -13.51 -4.97
CA PRO A 19 12.72 -12.09 -4.88
C PRO A 19 11.69 -11.59 -3.88
N ALA A 20 12.14 -11.21 -2.68
CA ALA A 20 11.34 -10.34 -1.86
C ALA A 20 11.04 -9.17 -2.79
N LEU A 21 9.77 -8.99 -3.15
CA LEU A 21 9.33 -7.79 -3.84
C LEU A 21 9.66 -6.66 -2.86
N ALA A 22 10.86 -6.12 -3.02
CA ALA A 22 11.43 -5.16 -2.11
C ALA A 22 10.75 -3.81 -2.35
N GLN A 23 11.11 -2.81 -1.55
CA GLN A 23 10.79 -1.41 -1.79
C GLN A 23 11.36 -1.00 -3.16
N ALA A 24 10.60 -1.26 -4.21
CA ALA A 24 10.99 -1.13 -5.61
C ALA A 24 10.21 0.03 -6.25
N PRO A 25 10.81 0.75 -7.21
CA PRO A 25 10.18 1.93 -7.81
C PRO A 25 8.78 1.66 -8.37
N GLY A 26 7.89 2.64 -8.20
CA GLY A 26 6.53 2.60 -8.76
C GLY A 26 5.49 1.96 -7.83
N TRP A 27 4.26 1.84 -8.34
CA TRP A 27 3.08 1.46 -7.57
C TRP A 27 2.75 -0.03 -7.72
N HIS A 28 2.57 -0.70 -6.58
CA HIS A 28 2.25 -2.11 -6.48
C HIS A 28 1.57 -2.42 -5.15
N TYR A 29 1.07 -3.65 -4.96
CA TYR A 29 0.60 -4.09 -3.64
C TYR A 29 1.74 -4.06 -2.63
N SER A 30 1.42 -3.74 -1.38
CA SER A 30 2.43 -3.75 -0.33
C SER A 30 3.05 -5.14 -0.17
N PRO A 31 4.39 -5.24 -0.20
CA PRO A 31 5.08 -6.51 0.03
C PRO A 31 5.23 -6.84 1.52
N LEU A 32 4.79 -5.96 2.42
CA LEU A 32 4.91 -6.19 3.85
C LEU A 32 3.95 -7.30 4.31
N PRO A 33 4.37 -8.16 5.27
CA PRO A 33 3.53 -9.26 5.73
C PRO A 33 2.14 -8.78 6.21
N GLY A 34 1.08 -9.38 5.65
CA GLY A 34 -0.31 -9.07 6.02
C GLY A 34 -0.90 -7.81 5.38
N GLU A 35 -0.19 -7.17 4.44
CA GLU A 35 -0.60 -5.90 3.84
C GLU A 35 -1.00 -6.00 2.37
N GLY A 36 -0.72 -7.14 1.71
CA GLY A 36 -0.84 -7.29 0.26
C GLY A 36 -2.24 -7.18 -0.34
N ASP A 37 -3.30 -7.27 0.47
CA ASP A 37 -4.70 -7.13 0.03
C ASP A 37 -5.39 -5.86 0.53
N ARG A 38 -4.67 -5.05 1.33
CA ARG A 38 -5.23 -3.88 2.00
C ARG A 38 -4.38 -2.62 1.89
N ALA A 39 -3.21 -2.71 1.27
CA ALA A 39 -2.33 -1.58 1.07
C ALA A 39 -1.64 -1.60 -0.29
N SER A 40 -1.53 -0.41 -0.87
CA SER A 40 -0.75 -0.12 -2.06
C SER A 40 0.48 0.67 -1.66
N LEU A 41 1.64 0.35 -2.24
CA LEU A 41 2.93 0.98 -1.97
C LEU A 41 3.47 1.60 -3.26
N GLY A 42 3.78 2.90 -3.22
CA GLY A 42 4.43 3.65 -4.28
C GLY A 42 5.79 4.14 -3.82
N CYS A 43 6.88 3.62 -4.40
CA CYS A 43 8.24 4.00 -4.00
C CYS A 43 8.92 4.94 -5.00
N ALA A 44 9.84 5.75 -4.47
CA ALA A 44 10.61 6.69 -5.26
C ALA A 44 11.46 6.00 -6.34
N ARG A 45 11.73 6.71 -7.44
CA ARG A 45 12.40 6.17 -8.64
C ARG A 45 13.74 5.46 -8.37
N HIS A 46 14.47 5.90 -7.35
CA HIS A 46 15.78 5.35 -6.98
C HIS A 46 15.72 4.43 -5.75
N SER A 47 14.53 4.03 -5.31
CA SER A 47 14.38 3.16 -4.14
C SER A 47 14.98 1.78 -4.39
N THR A 48 15.62 1.26 -3.35
CA THR A 48 16.22 -0.07 -3.26
C THR A 48 15.77 -0.76 -1.97
N SER A 49 16.17 -2.01 -1.75
CA SER A 49 15.84 -2.74 -0.51
C SER A 49 16.42 -2.12 0.76
N THR A 50 17.44 -1.26 0.66
CA THR A 50 18.17 -0.70 1.82
C THR A 50 18.10 0.83 1.91
N ASP A 51 17.70 1.48 0.81
CA ASP A 51 17.56 2.93 0.73
C ASP A 51 16.30 3.24 -0.07
N PHE A 52 15.25 3.69 0.61
CA PHE A 52 13.94 3.89 0.00
C PHE A 52 13.15 5.00 0.69
N THR A 53 12.22 5.57 -0.08
CA THR A 53 11.17 6.45 0.42
C THR A 53 9.92 6.11 -0.37
N CYS A 54 8.92 5.59 0.33
CA CYS A 54 7.69 5.09 -0.26
C CYS A 54 6.47 5.67 0.46
N LEU A 55 5.40 5.88 -0.29
CA LEU A 55 4.09 6.18 0.27
C LEU A 55 3.21 4.94 0.21
N ALA A 56 2.58 4.60 1.33
CA ALA A 56 1.60 3.53 1.40
C ALA A 56 0.19 4.10 1.57
N VAL A 57 -0.74 3.69 0.71
CA VAL A 57 -2.17 3.95 0.91
C VAL A 57 -2.80 2.67 1.41
N ARG A 58 -3.37 2.72 2.61
CA ARG A 58 -3.82 1.55 3.36
C ARG A 58 -5.26 1.68 3.80
N CYS A 59 -5.99 0.57 3.74
CA CYS A 59 -7.22 0.41 4.47
C CYS A 59 -6.94 0.06 5.93
N GLU A 60 -7.35 0.93 6.84
CA GLU A 60 -7.19 0.77 8.28
C GLU A 60 -8.19 -0.25 8.86
N ALA A 61 -8.02 -0.63 10.12
CA ALA A 61 -8.89 -1.61 10.78
C ALA A 61 -10.32 -1.09 11.00
N ASP A 62 -10.48 0.23 11.08
CA ASP A 62 -11.77 0.93 11.20
C ASP A 62 -12.39 1.28 9.84
N PHE A 63 -11.87 0.72 8.76
CA PHE A 63 -12.25 1.02 7.36
C PHE A 63 -11.95 2.47 6.91
N SER A 64 -11.20 3.24 7.70
CA SER A 64 -10.66 4.52 7.22
C SER A 64 -9.50 4.28 6.23
N VAL A 65 -9.23 5.26 5.38
CA VAL A 65 -8.05 5.24 4.50
C VAL A 65 -6.92 6.02 5.16
N GLY A 66 -5.77 5.37 5.33
CA GLY A 66 -4.54 5.99 5.82
C GLY A 66 -3.52 6.19 4.70
N VAL A 67 -2.85 7.33 4.69
CA VAL A 67 -1.62 7.52 3.90
C VAL A 67 -0.43 7.51 4.84
N HIS A 68 0.53 6.63 4.58
CA HIS A 68 1.70 6.39 5.41
C HIS A 68 2.97 6.67 4.61
N ILE A 69 4.02 7.09 5.31
CA ILE A 69 5.38 7.12 4.79
C ILE A 69 6.08 5.86 5.27
N HIS A 70 6.79 5.17 4.36
CA HIS A 70 7.67 4.03 4.63
C HIS A 70 9.04 4.36 4.08
N ASP A 71 10.00 4.59 4.96
CA ASP A 71 11.35 5.03 4.57
C ASP A 71 12.44 4.28 5.35
N SER A 72 13.67 4.41 4.86
CA SER A 72 14.89 3.88 5.50
C SER A 72 15.61 4.92 6.36
N ARG A 73 14.98 6.06 6.68
CA ARG A 73 15.60 7.16 7.41
C ARG A 73 15.90 6.72 8.84
N ALA A 74 17.11 7.00 9.32
CA ALA A 74 17.53 6.64 10.69
C ALA A 74 16.68 7.33 11.78
N GLY A 75 16.20 8.55 11.52
CA GLY A 75 15.30 9.28 12.41
C GLY A 75 13.82 8.84 12.31
N GLY A 76 13.51 7.90 11.42
CA GLY A 76 12.15 7.49 11.09
C GLY A 76 11.35 8.54 10.30
N GLY A 77 10.13 8.17 9.92
CA GLY A 77 9.28 9.00 9.06
C GLY A 77 8.37 10.00 9.78
N ALA A 78 8.38 10.05 11.11
CA ALA A 78 7.56 11.00 11.87
C ALA A 78 8.19 12.40 11.87
N GLY A 79 7.38 13.44 11.65
CA GLY A 79 7.82 14.83 11.56
C GLY A 79 7.20 15.57 10.39
N ALA A 80 7.74 16.74 10.06
CA ALA A 80 7.28 17.56 8.96
C ALA A 80 7.89 17.11 7.63
N TRP A 81 7.04 16.99 6.61
CA TRP A 81 7.45 16.64 5.25
C TRP A 81 7.10 17.77 4.29
N LEU A 82 8.12 18.24 3.59
CA LEU A 82 7.99 19.16 2.48
C LEU A 82 7.61 18.36 1.24
N MET A 83 6.51 18.73 0.59
CA MET A 83 5.98 18.03 -0.56
C MET A 83 5.65 18.98 -1.70
N THR A 84 5.87 18.53 -2.93
CA THR A 84 5.38 19.18 -4.14
C THR A 84 4.67 18.14 -5.00
N ALA A 85 3.35 18.27 -5.17
CA ALA A 85 2.55 17.43 -6.05
C ALA A 85 1.93 18.29 -7.15
N ASP A 86 2.20 17.96 -8.42
CA ASP A 86 1.68 18.70 -9.59
C ASP A 86 1.85 20.24 -9.53
N ARG A 87 2.97 20.72 -8.97
CA ARG A 87 3.30 22.15 -8.74
C ARG A 87 2.56 22.83 -7.57
N GLU A 88 1.91 22.07 -6.72
CA GLU A 88 1.40 22.56 -5.44
C GLU A 88 2.33 22.14 -4.32
N ASP A 89 2.84 23.12 -3.60
CA ASP A 89 3.70 22.90 -2.44
C ASP A 89 2.85 22.78 -1.17
N ARG A 90 3.19 21.80 -0.33
CA ARG A 90 2.55 21.59 0.96
C ARG A 90 3.55 21.07 1.97
N THR A 91 3.40 21.51 3.21
CA THR A 91 4.04 20.85 4.35
C THR A 91 2.99 20.00 5.04
N MET A 92 3.31 18.73 5.28
CA MET A 92 2.40 17.80 5.95
C MET A 92 3.08 17.16 7.15
N MET A 93 2.34 17.03 8.24
CA MET A 93 2.82 16.34 9.43
C MET A 93 2.56 14.84 9.31
N ALA A 94 3.59 14.05 9.56
CA ALA A 94 3.50 12.62 9.78
C ALA A 94 3.68 12.32 11.27
N ARG A 95 2.73 11.58 11.85
CA ARG A 95 2.83 11.08 13.22
C ARG A 95 3.36 9.65 13.20
N ALA A 96 4.09 9.26 14.23
CA ALA A 96 4.49 7.86 14.41
C ALA A 96 3.24 6.96 14.34
N GLY A 97 3.28 5.96 13.47
CA GLY A 97 2.18 5.05 13.22
C GLY A 97 2.41 3.71 13.92
N GLU A 98 1.33 3.07 14.36
CA GLU A 98 1.39 1.70 14.93
C GLU A 98 1.48 0.61 13.85
N GLY A 99 1.42 1.00 12.57
CA GLY A 99 1.47 0.10 11.41
C GLY A 99 2.88 -0.15 10.88
N PRO A 100 3.02 -1.03 9.88
CA PRO A 100 4.31 -1.52 9.41
C PRO A 100 5.12 -0.50 8.60
N TYR A 101 4.55 0.67 8.30
CA TYR A 101 5.18 1.74 7.52
C TYR A 101 5.91 2.76 8.41
N GLY A 102 5.70 2.76 9.73
CA GLY A 102 6.43 3.61 10.67
C GLY A 102 5.82 4.99 10.95
N ALA A 103 5.25 5.68 9.94
CA ALA A 103 4.55 6.94 10.19
C ALA A 103 3.34 7.17 9.26
N ARG A 104 2.32 7.88 9.76
CA ARG A 104 1.06 8.22 9.07
C ARG A 104 0.91 9.72 8.92
N PHE A 105 0.51 10.18 7.73
CA PHE A 105 0.21 11.58 7.48
C PHE A 105 -1.16 12.00 8.04
N ASP A 106 -1.21 13.21 8.57
CA ASP A 106 -2.44 13.90 8.93
C ASP A 106 -3.09 14.51 7.69
N ASP A 107 -3.79 13.66 6.92
CA ASP A 107 -4.47 14.03 5.68
C ASP A 107 -5.98 14.20 5.87
N GLU A 108 -6.40 14.97 6.87
CA GLU A 108 -7.83 15.19 7.16
C GLU A 108 -8.61 15.79 5.98
N SER A 109 -7.95 16.62 5.17
CA SER A 109 -8.54 17.19 3.96
C SER A 109 -8.60 16.23 2.78
N GLY A 110 -7.95 15.06 2.86
CA GLY A 110 -7.82 14.10 1.76
C GLY A 110 -6.97 14.60 0.59
N TRP A 111 -6.17 15.65 0.78
CA TRP A 111 -5.42 16.28 -0.31
C TRP A 111 -4.33 15.35 -0.82
N LEU A 112 -3.59 14.69 0.10
CA LEU A 112 -2.52 13.80 -0.29
C LEU A 112 -3.10 12.57 -0.99
N LEU A 113 -4.14 11.96 -0.45
CA LEU A 113 -4.82 10.83 -1.09
C LEU A 113 -5.33 11.18 -2.49
N ASP A 114 -5.94 12.35 -2.67
CA ASP A 114 -6.40 12.84 -3.97
C ASP A 114 -5.24 12.98 -4.96
N ARG A 115 -4.14 13.63 -4.55
CA ARG A 115 -2.93 13.76 -5.37
C ARG A 115 -2.34 12.42 -5.73
N LEU A 116 -2.30 11.46 -4.81
CA LEU A 116 -1.80 10.13 -5.11
C LEU A 116 -2.67 9.38 -6.13
N ARG A 117 -3.98 9.62 -6.16
CA ARG A 117 -4.89 8.97 -7.13
C ARG A 117 -4.90 9.63 -8.50
N HIS A 118 -4.77 10.95 -8.55
CA HIS A 118 -5.06 11.72 -9.77
C HIS A 118 -3.88 12.54 -10.30
N GLY A 119 -2.80 12.65 -9.51
CA GLY A 119 -1.61 13.39 -9.90
C GLY A 119 -0.68 12.62 -10.82
N THR A 120 0.42 13.29 -11.19
CA THR A 120 1.43 12.74 -12.10
C THR A 120 2.72 12.34 -11.40
N PHE A 121 3.14 13.11 -10.41
CA PHE A 121 4.31 12.84 -9.58
C PHE A 121 4.19 13.58 -8.24
N ILE A 122 4.98 13.12 -7.27
CA ILE A 122 5.20 13.85 -6.02
C ILE A 122 6.68 13.87 -5.69
N TYR A 123 7.15 15.04 -5.27
CA TYR A 123 8.43 15.21 -4.60
C TYR A 123 8.17 15.28 -3.10
N LEU A 124 8.97 14.59 -2.29
CA LEU A 124 8.89 14.69 -0.84
C LEU A 124 10.25 14.61 -0.17
N ARG A 125 10.41 15.33 0.94
CA ARG A 125 11.60 15.32 1.79
C ARG A 125 11.23 15.62 3.23
N HIS A 126 11.86 14.93 4.17
CA HIS A 126 11.72 15.25 5.58
C HIS A 126 12.42 16.59 5.90
N GLU A 127 11.82 17.44 6.74
CA GLU A 127 12.34 18.79 7.04
C GLU A 127 13.75 18.76 7.66
N ASP A 128 13.99 17.83 8.60
CA ASP A 128 15.30 17.62 9.23
C ASP A 128 16.44 17.25 8.26
N ASP A 129 16.10 16.80 7.04
CA ASP A 129 17.07 16.34 6.05
C ASP A 129 17.26 17.41 4.97
N SER A 130 17.46 18.67 5.36
CA SER A 130 17.50 19.83 4.46
C SER A 130 18.56 19.75 3.36
N GLU A 131 19.64 19.00 3.61
CA GLU A 131 20.74 18.78 2.67
C GLU A 131 20.47 17.63 1.70
N ALA A 132 19.47 16.78 1.99
CA ALA A 132 19.07 15.70 1.10
C ALA A 132 18.27 16.24 -0.10
N GLY A 133 18.35 15.52 -1.22
CA GLY A 133 17.46 15.74 -2.35
C GLY A 133 16.03 15.33 -2.03
N PHE A 134 15.06 15.80 -2.82
CA PHE A 134 13.70 15.30 -2.74
C PHE A 134 13.61 13.89 -3.35
N ALA A 135 12.92 12.99 -2.66
CA ALA A 135 12.49 11.73 -3.23
C ALA A 135 11.44 12.01 -4.31
N TYR A 136 11.63 11.48 -5.51
CA TYR A 136 10.67 11.59 -6.60
C TYR A 136 9.90 10.29 -6.76
N ILE A 137 8.58 10.34 -6.57
CA ILE A 137 7.68 9.22 -6.79
C ILE A 137 6.85 9.51 -8.04
N ASP A 138 6.97 8.62 -9.03
CA ASP A 138 6.10 8.61 -10.21
C ASP A 138 4.72 8.06 -9.82
N LEU A 139 3.64 8.75 -10.20
CA LEU A 139 2.27 8.34 -9.89
C LEU A 139 1.64 7.53 -11.03
N ALA A 140 2.39 7.18 -12.08
CA ALA A 140 1.92 6.25 -13.09
C ALA A 140 1.45 4.92 -12.45
N GLY A 141 0.18 4.58 -12.69
CA GLY A 141 -0.45 3.35 -12.18
C GLY A 141 -0.96 3.44 -10.74
N SER A 142 -0.72 4.54 -10.02
CA SER A 142 -1.15 4.72 -8.63
C SER A 142 -2.66 4.56 -8.46
N PHE A 143 -3.46 5.18 -9.33
CA PHE A 143 -4.92 5.10 -9.31
C PHE A 143 -5.41 3.66 -9.22
N ARG A 144 -4.91 2.81 -10.12
CA ARG A 144 -5.30 1.40 -10.20
C ARG A 144 -4.83 0.63 -8.97
N ALA A 145 -3.56 0.77 -8.60
CA ALA A 145 -3.00 0.05 -7.45
C ALA A 145 -3.72 0.43 -6.14
N ILE A 146 -4.01 1.72 -5.94
CA ILE A 146 -4.77 2.23 -4.79
C ILE A 146 -6.21 1.72 -4.83
N ALA A 147 -6.90 1.79 -5.97
CA ALA A 147 -8.28 1.32 -6.10
C ALA A 147 -8.41 -0.17 -5.79
N GLU A 148 -7.48 -0.99 -6.29
CA GLU A 148 -7.46 -2.42 -6.02
C GLU A 148 -7.20 -2.72 -4.52
N ALA A 149 -6.21 -2.05 -3.91
CA ALA A 149 -5.90 -2.22 -2.48
C ALA A 149 -7.04 -1.76 -1.55
N LEU A 150 -7.83 -0.77 -1.98
CA LEU A 150 -8.94 -0.24 -1.20
C LEU A 150 -10.29 -0.85 -1.58
N TYR A 151 -10.32 -1.85 -2.46
CA TYR A 151 -11.56 -2.45 -2.96
C TYR A 151 -12.46 -2.96 -1.81
N TRP A 152 -11.85 -3.52 -0.77
CA TRP A 152 -12.55 -4.02 0.41
C TRP A 152 -12.63 -3.02 1.57
N CYS A 153 -12.29 -1.75 1.33
CA CYS A 153 -12.16 -0.74 2.37
C CYS A 153 -13.45 0.01 2.74
N ALA A 154 -14.61 -0.48 2.31
CA ALA A 154 -15.89 0.04 2.77
C ALA A 154 -16.45 -0.88 3.87
N PRO A 155 -17.04 -0.32 4.95
CA PRO A 155 -17.92 -1.11 5.80
C PRO A 155 -18.98 -1.75 4.92
N ARG A 156 -19.18 -3.07 5.04
CA ARG A 156 -20.34 -3.70 4.39
C ARG A 156 -21.58 -3.03 5.00
N ALA A 157 -22.50 -2.56 4.15
CA ALA A 157 -23.78 -2.03 4.59
C ALA A 157 -24.37 -2.98 5.65
N GLY A 158 -24.85 -2.42 6.76
CA GLY A 158 -25.49 -3.21 7.83
C GLY A 158 -26.62 -4.05 7.23
N ALA A 159 -27.03 -5.13 7.90
CA ALA A 159 -28.10 -6.00 7.40
C ALA A 159 -29.39 -5.22 7.03
N ASP A 160 -29.61 -4.09 7.70
CA ASP A 160 -30.77 -3.20 7.49
C ASP A 160 -30.65 -2.27 6.26
N GLU A 161 -29.44 -2.08 5.73
CA GLU A 161 -29.14 -1.26 4.54
C GLU A 161 -28.84 -2.12 3.30
N GLN A 162 -28.74 -3.44 3.47
CA GLN A 162 -28.66 -4.38 2.36
C GLN A 162 -30.05 -4.46 1.71
N ASN A 163 -30.09 -4.33 0.38
CA ASN A 163 -31.31 -4.61 -0.36
C ASN A 163 -31.81 -6.00 0.06
N THR A 164 -33.09 -6.10 0.43
CA THR A 164 -33.75 -7.39 0.58
C THR A 164 -33.44 -8.22 -0.67
N GLY A 165 -33.05 -9.48 -0.47
CA GLY A 165 -32.63 -10.37 -1.54
C GLY A 165 -33.60 -10.34 -2.73
N PRO A 166 -33.12 -10.60 -3.96
CA PRO A 166 -33.94 -10.47 -5.14
C PRO A 166 -35.25 -11.24 -4.93
N ASP A 167 -36.36 -10.53 -5.02
CA ASP A 167 -37.71 -11.09 -5.02
C ASP A 167 -37.92 -11.79 -6.37
N VAL A 168 -37.19 -12.88 -6.56
CA VAL A 168 -37.37 -13.80 -7.68
C VAL A 168 -38.17 -14.99 -7.16
N ASP A 169 -39.48 -14.82 -7.36
CA ASP A 169 -40.56 -15.80 -7.47
C ASP A 169 -41.37 -16.15 -6.20
N ALA A 170 -42.58 -15.55 -6.12
CA ALA A 170 -43.76 -16.39 -6.04
C ALA A 170 -44.46 -16.35 -7.40
N ALA A 171 -44.26 -17.39 -8.21
CA ALA A 171 -45.04 -17.59 -9.43
C ALA A 171 -46.53 -17.60 -9.08
N GLU A 172 -47.25 -16.52 -9.41
CA GLU A 172 -48.71 -16.55 -9.39
C GLU A 172 -49.18 -17.54 -10.47
N PRO A 173 -50.03 -18.53 -10.13
CA PRO A 173 -50.65 -19.38 -11.13
C PRO A 173 -51.59 -18.53 -11.98
N ASN A 174 -51.14 -18.17 -13.18
CA ASN A 174 -51.96 -17.52 -14.19
C ASN A 174 -53.10 -18.44 -14.62
N GLY A 175 -54.28 -18.19 -14.08
CA GLY A 175 -55.57 -18.37 -14.73
C GLY A 175 -56.07 -19.80 -14.92
N GLU A 176 -57.08 -20.19 -14.14
CA GLU A 176 -58.10 -21.14 -14.61
C GLU A 176 -59.48 -20.50 -14.49
N LYS A 177 -60.07 -20.25 -15.66
CA LYS A 177 -61.46 -19.80 -15.83
C LYS A 177 -62.41 -20.94 -15.48
N GLN A 178 -63.48 -20.65 -14.74
CA GLN A 178 -64.75 -21.39 -14.81
C GLN A 178 -65.86 -20.42 -15.23
#